data_AF-A0A3D8VSI5-F1
#
_entry.id   AF-A0A3D8VSI5-F1
#
_cell.length_a   1.000
_cell.length_b   1.000
_cell.length_c   1.000
_cell.angle_alpha   90.00
_cell.angle_beta   90.00
_cell.angle_gamma   90.00
#
_symmetry.space_group_name_H-M   'P 1'
#
loop_
_entity.id
_entity.type
_entity.pdbx_description
1 polymer ?
#
loop_
_entity_poly.entity_id
_entity_poly.type
_entity_poly.pdbx_seq_one_letter_code
_entity_poly.pdbx_strand_id
1 'polypeptide(L)'
;PTVTNELKQRVEAGEIRWLNRSFEASDVRDVFLLVIATDDGDTNDSIARLANGVPLVNRADGGTGGNLQIPAQLSRGKLNLSVTTQGASPKLASRLREEWEKQFPPSYEEYVDFLYECRHMLKASPLSGTEKDHYLERMLDPSYLEQEKQWVMKDEIHNKGGGTICQD
;
A
#
# COMPACT_ATOMS: atom_id res chain seq x y z
N PRO A 1 14.44 -26.45 8.31
CA PRO A 1 14.38 -25.22 7.49
C PRO A 1 15.20 -24.12 8.18
N THR A 2 15.62 -23.08 7.46
CA THR A 2 16.33 -21.91 8.02
C THR A 2 15.50 -20.65 7.83
N VAL A 3 15.77 -19.62 8.65
CA VAL A 3 15.12 -18.31 8.56
C VAL A 3 16.18 -17.22 8.55
N THR A 4 15.90 -16.11 7.85
CA THR A 4 16.78 -14.93 7.81
C THR A 4 16.86 -14.25 9.17
N ASN A 5 17.89 -13.42 9.39
CA ASN A 5 18.04 -12.71 10.66
C ASN A 5 16.88 -11.75 10.94
N GLU A 6 16.32 -11.10 9.92
CA GLU A 6 15.14 -10.23 10.05
C GLU A 6 13.92 -11.01 10.58
N LEU A 7 13.67 -12.22 10.06
CA LEU A 7 12.59 -13.06 10.57
C LEU A 7 12.86 -13.54 12.00
N LYS A 8 14.13 -13.86 12.34
CA LYS A 8 14.48 -14.23 13.73
C LYS A 8 14.16 -13.11 14.72
N GLN A 9 14.50 -11.87 14.39
CA GLN A 9 14.19 -10.71 15.25
C GLN A 9 12.69 -10.57 15.49
N ARG A 10 11.86 -10.79 14.46
CA ARG A 10 10.40 -10.76 14.59
C ARG A 10 9.84 -11.92 15.42
N VAL A 11 10.46 -13.11 15.34
CA VAL A 11 10.12 -14.25 16.21
C VAL A 11 10.45 -13.93 17.67
N GLU A 12 11.64 -13.38 17.93
CA GLU A 12 12.08 -12.96 19.26
C GLU A 12 11.22 -11.85 19.85
N ALA A 13 10.74 -10.92 19.01
CA ALA A 13 9.77 -9.90 19.37
C ALA A 13 8.34 -10.42 19.57
N GLY A 14 8.07 -11.70 19.26
CA GLY A 14 6.73 -12.30 19.38
C GLY A 14 5.72 -11.86 18.30
N GLU A 15 6.18 -11.19 17.25
CA GLU A 15 5.32 -10.71 16.15
C GLU A 15 4.86 -11.85 15.24
N ILE A 16 5.70 -12.89 15.09
CA ILE A 16 5.42 -14.05 14.26
C ILE A 16 5.77 -15.34 15.01
N ARG A 17 5.03 -16.40 14.73
CA ARG A 17 5.32 -17.74 15.24
C ARG A 17 6.09 -18.53 14.20
N TRP A 18 7.30 -18.97 14.56
CA TRP A 18 8.08 -19.86 13.71
C TRP A 18 7.90 -21.32 14.11
N LEU A 19 7.51 -22.16 13.14
CA LEU A 19 7.53 -23.61 13.26
C LEU A 19 8.77 -24.14 12.54
N ASN A 20 9.82 -24.47 13.30
CA ASN A 20 11.07 -24.99 12.73
C ASN A 20 10.95 -26.49 12.36
N ARG A 21 10.06 -26.79 11.42
CA ARG A 21 9.87 -28.12 10.82
C ARG A 21 9.38 -27.98 9.37
N SER A 22 9.38 -29.08 8.64
CA SER A 22 8.74 -29.11 7.32
C SER A 22 7.22 -28.91 7.43
N PHE A 23 6.62 -28.46 6.33
CA PHE A 23 5.18 -28.30 6.21
C PHE A 23 4.45 -29.64 6.41
N GLU A 24 3.31 -29.57 7.09
CA GLU A 24 2.40 -30.69 7.28
C GLU A 24 0.99 -30.29 6.84
N ALA A 25 0.19 -31.24 6.36
CA ALA A 25 -1.16 -30.95 5.84
C ALA A 25 -2.09 -30.28 6.86
N SER A 26 -1.83 -30.43 8.16
CA SER A 26 -2.57 -29.75 9.21
C SER A 26 -2.33 -28.24 9.28
N ASP A 27 -1.27 -27.74 8.65
CA ASP A 27 -0.83 -26.34 8.75
C ASP A 27 -1.70 -25.38 7.95
N VAL A 28 -2.51 -25.89 7.01
CA VAL A 28 -3.48 -25.09 6.23
C VAL A 28 -4.86 -25.00 6.89
N ARG A 29 -5.05 -25.64 8.05
CA ARG A 29 -6.32 -25.56 8.78
C ARG A 29 -6.48 -24.17 9.39
N ASP A 30 -7.68 -23.61 9.24
CA ASP A 30 -8.05 -22.29 9.78
C ASP A 30 -7.13 -21.14 9.30
N VAL A 31 -6.50 -21.32 8.14
CA VAL A 31 -5.66 -20.29 7.50
C VAL A 31 -6.52 -19.44 6.56
N PHE A 32 -6.47 -18.12 6.75
CA PHE A 32 -7.14 -17.17 5.85
C PHE A 32 -6.30 -16.87 4.59
N LEU A 33 -5.00 -16.68 4.78
CA LEU A 33 -4.03 -16.35 3.73
C LEU A 33 -2.82 -17.28 3.84
N LEU A 34 -2.54 -18.01 2.76
CA LEU A 34 -1.36 -18.85 2.59
C LEU A 34 -0.42 -18.24 1.56
N VAL A 35 0.84 -18.03 1.94
CA VAL A 35 1.91 -17.62 1.03
C VAL A 35 2.89 -18.78 0.90
N ILE A 36 3.05 -19.30 -0.31
CA ILE A 36 3.94 -20.41 -0.63
C ILE A 36 5.19 -19.80 -1.30
N ALA A 37 6.30 -19.79 -0.57
CA ALA A 37 7.53 -19.09 -0.95
C ALA A 37 8.78 -19.89 -0.58
N THR A 38 8.80 -21.19 -0.89
CA THR A 38 10.02 -22.00 -0.78
C THR A 38 10.73 -22.09 -2.12
N ASP A 39 12.02 -22.43 -2.09
CA ASP A 39 12.83 -22.64 -3.30
C ASP A 39 12.57 -24.00 -3.97
N ASP A 40 11.75 -24.87 -3.37
CA ASP A 40 11.44 -26.20 -3.90
C ASP A 40 10.05 -26.24 -4.55
N GLY A 41 10.03 -26.36 -5.88
CA GLY A 41 8.80 -26.39 -6.68
C GLY A 41 7.88 -27.57 -6.33
N ASP A 42 8.44 -28.75 -6.07
CA ASP A 42 7.66 -29.95 -5.74
C ASP A 42 6.96 -29.81 -4.38
N THR A 43 7.64 -29.22 -3.39
CA THR A 43 7.05 -28.82 -2.12
C THR A 43 5.94 -27.79 -2.33
N ASN A 44 6.20 -26.75 -3.12
CA ASN A 44 5.20 -25.70 -3.37
C ASN A 44 3.92 -26.27 -4.02
N ASP A 45 4.05 -27.16 -5.00
CA ASP A 45 2.93 -27.85 -5.67
C ASP A 45 2.16 -28.78 -4.74
N SER A 46 2.87 -29.45 -3.84
CA SER A 46 2.25 -30.30 -2.82
C SER A 46 1.44 -29.48 -1.81
N ILE A 47 1.97 -28.34 -1.37
CA ILE A 47 1.25 -27.40 -0.49
C ILE A 47 0.02 -26.83 -1.19
N ALA A 48 0.15 -26.38 -2.45
CA ALA A 48 -0.96 -25.79 -3.21
C ALA A 48 -2.13 -26.76 -3.39
N ARG A 49 -1.85 -28.05 -3.63
CA ARG A 49 -2.90 -29.10 -3.70
C ARG A 49 -3.65 -29.31 -2.40
N LEU A 50 -3.03 -29.02 -1.26
CA LEU A 50 -3.64 -29.15 0.07
C LEU A 50 -4.41 -27.87 0.48
N ALA A 51 -4.25 -26.78 -0.25
CA ALA A 51 -4.79 -25.47 0.09
C ALA A 51 -6.26 -25.22 -0.33
N ASN A 52 -7.01 -26.24 -0.75
CA ASN A 52 -8.40 -26.10 -1.21
C ASN A 52 -9.34 -25.39 -0.23
N GLY A 53 -9.08 -25.49 1.08
CA GLY A 53 -9.87 -24.84 2.13
C GLY A 53 -9.41 -23.44 2.50
N VAL A 54 -8.31 -22.95 1.90
CA VAL A 54 -7.73 -21.64 2.22
C VAL A 54 -8.33 -20.58 1.28
N PRO A 55 -8.94 -19.49 1.80
CA PRO A 55 -9.56 -18.46 0.98
C PRO A 55 -8.59 -17.77 0.02
N LEU A 56 -7.38 -17.43 0.48
CA LEU A 56 -6.36 -16.74 -0.31
C LEU A 56 -5.06 -17.52 -0.34
N VAL A 57 -4.60 -17.86 -1.53
CA VAL A 57 -3.37 -18.60 -1.77
C VAL A 57 -2.50 -17.83 -2.75
N ASN A 58 -1.32 -17.42 -2.30
CA ASN A 58 -0.30 -16.81 -3.14
C ASN A 58 0.83 -17.80 -3.42
N ARG A 59 1.11 -18.00 -4.71
CA ARG A 59 2.28 -18.72 -5.22
C ARG A 59 3.35 -17.70 -5.58
N ALA A 60 4.33 -17.50 -4.69
CA ALA A 60 5.38 -16.50 -4.88
C ALA A 60 6.30 -16.84 -6.08
N ASP A 61 6.40 -18.12 -6.41
CA ASP A 61 7.13 -18.66 -7.56
C ASP A 61 6.39 -18.51 -8.90
N GLY A 62 5.14 -18.05 -8.89
CA GLY A 62 4.30 -17.93 -10.10
C GLY A 62 3.74 -19.27 -10.60
N GLY A 63 3.82 -20.33 -9.79
CA GLY A 63 3.23 -21.64 -10.10
C GLY A 63 1.70 -21.63 -10.11
N THR A 64 1.11 -22.74 -10.54
CA THR A 64 -0.36 -22.92 -10.52
C THR A 64 -0.88 -23.19 -9.11
N GLY A 65 -2.20 -23.05 -8.91
CA GLY A 65 -2.85 -23.36 -7.63
C GLY A 65 -2.89 -22.20 -6.62
N GLY A 66 -2.54 -20.98 -7.04
CA GLY A 66 -2.82 -19.74 -6.29
C GLY A 66 -3.99 -18.96 -6.89
N ASN A 67 -4.65 -18.15 -6.06
CA ASN A 67 -5.73 -17.22 -6.45
C ASN A 67 -5.44 -15.76 -6.05
N LEU A 68 -4.30 -15.50 -5.40
CA LEU A 68 -3.85 -14.18 -4.99
C LEU A 68 -2.52 -13.83 -5.67
N GLN A 69 -2.46 -12.65 -6.27
CA GLN A 69 -1.22 -12.05 -6.78
C GLN A 69 -0.88 -10.80 -5.96
N ILE A 70 0.39 -10.67 -5.57
CA ILE A 70 0.91 -9.47 -4.91
C ILE A 70 1.53 -8.59 -5.99
N PRO A 71 0.96 -7.41 -6.31
CA PRO A 71 1.46 -6.54 -7.38
C PRO A 71 2.75 -5.82 -6.96
N ALA A 72 3.48 -5.30 -7.95
CA ALA A 72 4.52 -4.32 -7.68
C ALA A 72 3.85 -3.02 -7.22
N GLN A 73 4.36 -2.43 -6.14
CA GLN A 73 3.73 -1.26 -5.52
C GLN A 73 4.74 -0.18 -5.13
N LEU A 74 4.27 1.06 -5.16
CA LEU A 74 4.93 2.24 -4.63
C LEU A 74 4.00 2.92 -3.63
N SER A 75 4.51 3.23 -2.44
CA SER A 75 3.76 3.93 -1.40
C SER A 75 4.49 5.22 -0.96
N ARG A 76 3.69 6.26 -0.70
CA ARG A 76 4.08 7.58 -0.19
C ARG A 76 2.99 8.03 0.80
N GLY A 77 3.13 7.65 2.07
CA GLY A 77 2.06 7.79 3.06
C GLY A 77 0.71 7.25 2.54
N LYS A 78 -0.23 8.16 2.26
CA LYS A 78 -1.59 7.82 1.77
C LYS A 78 -1.66 7.54 0.26
N LEU A 79 -0.67 7.95 -0.54
CA LEU A 79 -0.61 7.62 -1.97
C LEU A 79 -0.09 6.20 -2.17
N ASN A 80 -0.87 5.37 -2.85
CA ASN A 80 -0.51 4.01 -3.19
C ASN A 80 -0.74 3.79 -4.69
N LEU A 81 0.32 3.36 -5.38
CA LEU A 81 0.30 3.02 -6.80
C LEU A 81 0.68 1.55 -6.94
N SER A 82 -0.15 0.78 -7.62
CA SER A 82 0.09 -0.65 -7.85
C SER A 82 0.02 -0.98 -9.32
N VAL A 83 0.94 -1.81 -9.81
CA VAL A 83 0.94 -2.33 -11.19
C VAL A 83 1.01 -3.86 -11.17
N THR A 84 0.15 -4.46 -11.98
CA THR A 84 0.17 -5.89 -12.28
C THR A 84 0.16 -6.09 -13.79
N THR A 85 0.91 -7.08 -14.26
CA THR A 85 0.85 -7.57 -15.64
C THR A 85 0.06 -8.87 -15.73
N GLN A 86 -0.71 -9.21 -14.69
CA GLN A 86 -1.41 -10.50 -14.54
C GLN A 86 -0.46 -11.70 -14.73
N GLY A 87 0.80 -11.54 -14.30
CA GLY A 87 1.84 -12.56 -14.48
C GLY A 87 2.53 -12.56 -15.85
N ALA A 88 2.07 -11.79 -16.83
CA ALA A 88 2.65 -11.77 -18.17
C ALA A 88 4.11 -11.26 -18.20
N SER A 89 4.44 -10.30 -17.34
CA SER A 89 5.81 -9.76 -17.25
C SER A 89 6.09 -9.11 -15.89
N PRO A 90 6.62 -9.86 -14.91
CA PRO A 90 7.08 -9.30 -13.63
C PRO A 90 8.16 -8.23 -13.82
N LYS A 91 9.02 -8.39 -14.84
CA LYS A 91 10.06 -7.41 -15.18
C LYS A 91 9.48 -6.06 -15.61
N LEU A 92 8.42 -6.06 -16.42
CA LEU A 92 7.75 -4.82 -16.81
C LEU A 92 7.08 -4.15 -15.61
N ALA A 93 6.43 -4.93 -14.73
CA ALA A 93 5.84 -4.40 -13.50
C ALA A 93 6.89 -3.75 -12.59
N SER A 94 8.06 -4.38 -12.41
CA SER A 94 9.18 -3.79 -11.64
C SER A 94 9.68 -2.50 -12.27
N ARG A 95 9.86 -2.49 -13.59
CA ARG A 95 10.31 -1.30 -14.32
C ARG A 95 9.34 -0.12 -14.17
N LEU A 96 8.03 -0.35 -14.32
CA LEU A 96 7.03 0.71 -14.14
C LEU A 96 7.03 1.25 -12.70
N ARG A 97 7.17 0.37 -11.70
CA ARG A 97 7.32 0.76 -10.29
C ARG A 97 8.56 1.64 -10.08
N GLU A 98 9.70 1.31 -10.67
CA GLU A 98 10.94 2.11 -10.62
C GLU A 98 10.81 3.45 -11.37
N GLU A 99 10.07 3.49 -12.48
CA GLU A 99 9.76 4.73 -13.19
C GLU A 99 8.89 5.65 -12.32
N TRP A 100 7.93 5.09 -11.58
CA TRP A 100 7.10 5.83 -10.62
C TRP A 100 7.90 6.37 -9.43
N GLU A 101 8.94 5.69 -8.95
CA GLU A 101 9.78 6.22 -7.86
C GLU A 101 10.37 7.59 -8.20
N LYS A 102 10.64 7.85 -9.49
CA LYS A 102 11.15 9.13 -9.99
C LYS A 102 10.05 10.17 -10.16
N GLN A 103 8.88 9.75 -10.65
CA GLN A 103 7.74 10.64 -10.88
C GLN A 103 7.05 11.07 -9.57
N PHE A 104 7.08 10.19 -8.56
CA PHE A 104 6.48 10.38 -7.24
C PHE A 104 7.58 10.33 -6.17
N PRO A 105 8.40 11.39 -6.04
CA PRO A 105 9.42 11.49 -5.01
C PRO A 105 8.80 11.43 -3.60
N PRO A 106 9.61 11.24 -2.54
CA PRO A 106 9.14 11.20 -1.15
C PRO A 106 8.22 12.37 -0.75
N SER A 107 8.42 13.57 -1.30
CA SER A 107 7.58 14.76 -1.02
C SER A 107 6.10 14.60 -1.37
N TYR A 108 5.72 13.61 -2.18
CA TYR A 108 4.32 13.29 -2.44
C TYR A 108 3.56 12.83 -1.19
N GLU A 109 4.26 12.30 -0.19
CA GLU A 109 3.64 11.92 1.09
C GLU A 109 3.01 13.14 1.76
N GLU A 110 3.80 14.20 1.96
CA GLU A 110 3.34 15.47 2.55
C GLU A 110 2.27 16.15 1.70
N TYR A 111 2.44 16.15 0.37
CA TYR A 111 1.47 16.73 -0.55
C TYR A 111 0.10 16.03 -0.45
N VAL A 112 0.08 14.71 -0.39
CA VAL A 112 -1.19 13.96 -0.30
C VAL A 112 -1.82 14.12 1.08
N ASP A 113 -1.03 14.26 2.14
CA ASP A 113 -1.52 14.63 3.46
C ASP A 113 -2.14 16.04 3.47
N PHE A 114 -1.53 17.01 2.80
CA PHE A 114 -2.13 18.33 2.56
C PHE A 114 -3.49 18.24 1.85
N LEU A 115 -3.58 17.48 0.76
CA LEU A 115 -4.84 17.29 0.03
C LEU A 115 -5.92 16.66 0.93
N TYR A 116 -5.52 15.69 1.76
CA TYR A 116 -6.40 15.03 2.71
C TYR A 116 -6.95 16.00 3.75
N GLU A 117 -6.09 16.82 4.35
CA GLU A 117 -6.48 17.84 5.33
C GLU A 117 -7.41 18.88 4.73
N CYS A 118 -7.06 19.46 3.58
CA CYS A 118 -7.89 20.46 2.89
C CYS A 118 -9.27 19.90 2.53
N ARG A 119 -9.36 18.64 2.09
CA ARG A 119 -10.63 17.97 1.81
C ARG A 119 -11.50 17.89 3.07
N HIS A 120 -10.91 17.61 4.24
CA HIS A 120 -11.66 17.61 5.51
C HIS A 120 -12.12 19.01 5.92
N MET A 121 -11.25 20.02 5.79
CA MET A 121 -11.61 21.42 6.05
C MET A 121 -12.77 21.88 5.16
N LEU A 122 -12.70 21.60 3.86
CA LEU A 122 -13.77 21.88 2.90
C LEU A 122 -15.05 21.10 3.23
N LYS A 123 -14.94 19.85 3.65
CA LYS A 123 -16.12 19.06 4.04
C LYS A 123 -16.86 19.70 5.22
N ALA A 124 -16.13 20.24 6.19
CA ALA A 124 -16.68 20.93 7.37
C ALA A 124 -17.13 22.38 7.11
N SER A 125 -16.72 23.00 5.99
CA SER A 125 -17.03 24.39 5.69
C SER A 125 -18.47 24.59 5.18
N PRO A 126 -19.04 25.80 5.34
CA PRO A 126 -20.37 26.16 4.84
C PRO A 126 -20.40 26.42 3.32
N LEU A 127 -19.28 26.24 2.61
CA LEU A 127 -19.18 26.48 1.17
C LEU A 127 -20.15 25.60 0.38
N SER A 128 -20.54 26.05 -0.80
CA SER A 128 -21.32 25.25 -1.74
C SER A 128 -20.48 24.09 -2.33
N GLY A 129 -21.15 23.06 -2.86
CA GLY A 129 -20.46 21.96 -3.54
C GLY A 129 -19.57 22.45 -4.69
N THR A 130 -20.05 23.41 -5.50
CA THR A 130 -19.30 23.99 -6.61
C THR A 130 -18.04 24.72 -6.15
N GLU A 131 -18.10 25.45 -5.03
CA GLU A 131 -16.90 26.09 -4.45
C GLU A 131 -15.91 25.06 -3.92
N LYS A 132 -16.40 24.00 -3.25
CA LYS A 132 -15.54 22.92 -2.74
C LYS A 132 -14.82 22.22 -3.89
N ASP A 133 -15.53 21.88 -4.97
CA ASP A 133 -14.96 21.26 -6.15
C ASP A 133 -13.91 22.16 -6.81
N HIS A 134 -14.16 23.47 -6.88
CA HIS A 134 -13.18 24.43 -7.40
C HIS A 134 -11.87 24.41 -6.60
N TYR A 135 -11.94 24.38 -5.26
CA TYR A 135 -10.75 24.26 -4.43
C TYR A 135 -10.03 22.93 -4.62
N LEU A 136 -10.77 21.82 -4.64
CA LEU A 136 -10.21 20.48 -4.81
C LEU A 136 -9.44 20.36 -6.14
N GLU A 137 -10.01 20.86 -7.24
CA GLU A 137 -9.35 20.87 -8.54
C GLU A 137 -8.12 21.79 -8.56
N ARG A 138 -8.23 22.99 -7.98
CA ARG A 138 -7.11 23.94 -7.93
C ARG A 138 -5.90 23.36 -7.20
N MET A 139 -6.11 22.63 -6.11
CA MET A 139 -5.03 22.03 -5.31
C MET A 139 -4.28 20.90 -6.03
N LEU A 140 -4.79 20.38 -7.16
CA LEU A 140 -4.09 19.37 -7.95
C LEU A 140 -2.96 19.94 -8.82
N ASP A 141 -2.85 21.27 -8.92
CA ASP A 141 -1.75 21.91 -9.63
C ASP A 141 -0.40 21.50 -9.00
N PRO A 142 0.60 21.05 -9.79
CA PRO A 142 1.88 20.56 -9.27
C PRO A 142 2.63 21.57 -8.40
N SER A 143 2.31 22.86 -8.49
CA SER A 143 2.94 23.85 -7.61
C SER A 143 2.55 23.70 -6.14
N TYR A 144 1.48 22.97 -5.81
CA TYR A 144 1.16 22.60 -4.43
C TYR A 144 2.07 21.50 -3.86
N LEU A 145 3.02 20.96 -4.63
CA LEU A 145 4.16 20.22 -4.08
C LEU A 145 5.07 21.12 -3.22
N GLU A 146 5.01 22.44 -3.41
CA GLU A 146 5.72 23.43 -2.58
C GLU A 146 4.93 23.70 -1.30
N GLN A 147 5.53 23.45 -0.13
CA GLN A 147 4.87 23.61 1.17
C GLN A 147 4.30 25.03 1.41
N GLU A 148 4.96 26.08 0.94
CA GLU A 148 4.49 27.46 1.10
C GLU A 148 3.10 27.66 0.48
N LYS A 149 2.86 27.10 -0.71
CA LYS A 149 1.55 27.16 -1.38
C LYS A 149 0.49 26.36 -0.65
N GLN A 150 0.87 25.26 0.00
CA GLN A 150 -0.04 24.47 0.83
C GLN A 150 -0.55 25.30 2.02
N TRP A 151 0.34 26.01 2.71
CA TRP A 151 -0.02 26.89 3.82
C TRP A 151 -0.99 28.00 3.40
N VAL A 152 -0.69 28.68 2.29
CA VAL A 152 -1.56 29.74 1.74
C VAL A 152 -2.95 29.19 1.41
N MET A 153 -3.03 27.99 0.84
CA MET A 153 -4.32 27.36 0.53
C MET A 153 -5.10 26.96 1.78
N LYS A 154 -4.44 26.38 2.79
CA LYS A 154 -5.09 26.04 4.06
C LYS A 154 -5.67 27.29 4.72
N ASP A 155 -4.91 28.38 4.74
CA ASP A 155 -5.37 29.68 5.27
C ASP A 155 -6.55 30.25 4.46
N GLU A 156 -6.50 30.16 3.13
CA GLU A 156 -7.61 30.59 2.25
C GLU A 156 -8.92 29.83 2.55
N ILE A 157 -8.83 28.49 2.67
CA ILE A 157 -9.98 27.63 3.00
C ILE A 157 -10.49 27.96 4.41
N HIS A 158 -9.60 28.19 5.36
CA HIS A 158 -9.94 28.53 6.74
C HIS A 158 -10.70 29.86 6.84
N ASN A 159 -10.18 30.91 6.21
CA ASN A 159 -10.74 32.25 6.24
C ASN A 159 -12.10 32.33 5.53
N LYS A 160 -12.30 31.54 4.46
CA LYS A 160 -13.63 31.41 3.82
C LYS A 160 -14.57 30.45 4.54
N GLY A 161 -14.02 29.50 5.29
CA GLY A 161 -14.76 28.47 6.01
C GLY A 161 -15.24 28.86 7.41
N GLY A 162 -14.77 29.98 7.95
CA GLY A 162 -15.19 30.51 9.27
C GLY A 162 -14.55 29.83 10.48
N GLY A 163 -13.37 29.21 10.34
CA GLY A 163 -12.61 28.66 11.47
C GLY A 163 -11.70 29.71 12.13
N THR A 164 -11.27 29.48 13.38
CA THR A 164 -10.25 30.28 14.09
C THR A 164 -8.95 29.46 14.19
N ILE A 165 -7.81 30.07 13.85
CA ILE A 165 -6.49 29.41 13.95
C ILE A 165 -6.19 29.20 15.43
N CYS A 166 -6.16 27.94 15.88
CA CYS A 166 -5.43 27.60 17.11
C CYS A 166 -3.95 27.56 16.71
N GLN A 167 -3.24 28.64 17.01
CA GLN A 167 -1.78 28.67 17.03
C GLN A 167 -1.36 28.00 18.33
N ASP A 168 -0.73 26.83 18.23
CA ASP A 168 0.13 26.29 19.29
C ASP A 168 1.58 26.70 19.00
#